data_AF-A0A382JTG2-F1
#
_entry.id   AF-A0A382JTG2-F1
#
_cell.length_a   1.000
_cell.length_b   1.000
_cell.length_c   1.000
_cell.angle_alpha   90.00
_cell.angle_beta   90.00
_cell.angle_gamma   90.00
#
_symmetry.space_group_name_H-M   'P 1'
#
loop_
_entity.id
_entity.type
_entity.pdbx_description
1 polymer ?
#
loop_
_entity_poly.entity_id
_entity_poly.type
_entity_poly.pdbx_seq_one_letter_code
_entity_poly.pdbx_strand_id
1 'polypeptide(L)'
;MIRSVFFLSALLTTNLFAADLKKDLDIELVSLMEKVVEWRHDIHQNPELSNREFKTSKKVANHLESLGIKVETGIAYTGVVGLIEGGKSGPTIALRADMDALPVEEKTGLLYASKARANYLGNDVGVMHACGHDAHVAVLMGVAEFLAKNKQHLKGNV
;
A
#
# COMPACT_ATOMS: atom_id res chain seq x y z
N MET A 1 22.47 -21.51 -63.14
CA MET A 1 22.99 -21.58 -61.76
C MET A 1 22.44 -20.36 -61.00
N ILE A 2 21.17 -20.28 -60.62
CA ILE A 2 20.45 -20.93 -59.50
C ILE A 2 21.17 -20.71 -58.15
N ARG A 3 20.90 -19.59 -57.46
CA ARG A 3 19.97 -19.43 -56.31
C ARG A 3 20.54 -18.41 -55.31
N SER A 4 20.03 -17.19 -55.35
CA SER A 4 20.18 -16.22 -54.25
C SER A 4 19.21 -16.62 -53.13
N VAL A 5 19.76 -17.02 -51.98
CA VAL A 5 19.00 -17.29 -50.76
C VAL A 5 18.74 -15.95 -50.07
N PHE A 6 17.53 -15.41 -50.24
CA PHE A 6 17.04 -14.33 -49.39
C PHE A 6 16.66 -14.93 -48.03
N PHE A 7 17.45 -14.63 -47.00
CA PHE A 7 17.07 -14.89 -45.61
C PHE A 7 15.99 -13.87 -45.22
N LEU A 8 14.73 -14.28 -45.26
CA LEU A 8 13.61 -13.51 -44.75
C LEU A 8 13.67 -13.57 -43.22
N SER A 9 14.31 -12.57 -42.60
CA SER A 9 14.22 -12.36 -41.16
C SER A 9 12.78 -12.00 -40.81
N ALA A 10 12.00 -12.98 -40.36
CA ALA A 10 10.71 -12.76 -39.75
C ALA A 10 10.93 -11.95 -38.47
N LEU A 11 10.67 -10.64 -38.51
CA LEU A 11 10.44 -9.87 -37.30
C LEU A 11 9.20 -10.47 -36.63
N LEU A 12 9.42 -11.31 -35.61
CA LEU A 12 8.40 -11.64 -34.64
C LEU A 12 8.06 -10.35 -33.88
N THR A 13 7.13 -9.56 -34.42
CA THR A 13 6.53 -8.47 -33.67
C THR A 13 5.63 -9.11 -32.62
N THR A 14 6.20 -9.52 -31.49
CA THR A 14 5.43 -9.77 -30.29
C THR A 14 4.95 -8.43 -29.76
N ASN A 15 3.90 -7.88 -30.38
CA ASN A 15 3.00 -6.98 -29.68
C ASN A 15 2.20 -7.84 -28.70
N LEU A 16 2.89 -8.36 -27.68
CA LEU A 16 2.26 -8.78 -26.44
C LEU A 16 1.62 -7.51 -25.88
N PHE A 17 0.29 -7.50 -25.87
CA PHE A 17 -0.60 -6.52 -25.24
C PHE A 17 0.15 -5.61 -24.26
N ALA A 18 0.33 -4.34 -24.63
CA ALA A 18 0.81 -3.37 -23.67
C ALA A 18 -0.14 -3.42 -22.47
N ALA A 19 0.37 -3.85 -21.30
CA ALA A 19 -0.44 -3.94 -20.11
C ALA A 19 -1.07 -2.58 -19.81
N ASP A 20 -2.39 -2.57 -19.74
CA ASP A 20 -3.17 -1.40 -19.39
C ASP A 20 -3.47 -1.49 -17.91
N LEU A 21 -2.52 -1.00 -17.10
CA LEU A 21 -2.63 -1.02 -15.63
C LEU A 21 -3.94 -0.39 -15.14
N LYS A 22 -4.50 0.57 -15.88
CA LYS A 22 -5.79 1.15 -15.51
C LYS A 22 -6.90 0.12 -15.69
N LYS A 23 -6.94 -0.57 -16.82
CA LYS A 23 -7.92 -1.62 -17.08
C LYS A 23 -7.78 -2.78 -16.09
N ASP A 24 -6.56 -3.20 -15.78
CA ASP A 24 -6.29 -4.26 -14.81
C ASP A 24 -6.76 -3.84 -13.41
N LEU A 25 -6.53 -2.58 -13.03
CA LEU A 25 -7.07 -2.02 -11.79
C LEU A 25 -8.59 -2.02 -11.80
N ASP A 26 -9.24 -1.55 -12.88
CA ASP A 26 -10.70 -1.49 -12.99
C ASP A 26 -11.35 -2.90 -12.80
N ILE A 27 -10.67 -3.98 -13.21
CA ILE A 27 -11.11 -5.37 -13.02
C ILE A 27 -10.97 -5.80 -11.56
N GLU A 28 -9.86 -5.47 -10.90
CA GLU A 28 -9.55 -5.93 -9.53
C GLU A 28 -10.14 -5.03 -8.44
N LEU A 29 -10.54 -3.81 -8.79
CA LEU A 29 -10.89 -2.72 -7.89
C LEU A 29 -11.89 -3.12 -6.81
N VAL A 30 -12.96 -3.83 -7.18
CA VAL A 30 -14.01 -4.22 -6.23
C VAL A 30 -13.44 -5.09 -5.12
N SER A 31 -12.73 -6.17 -5.47
CA SER A 31 -12.13 -7.09 -4.50
C SER A 31 -11.04 -6.43 -3.65
N LEU A 32 -10.26 -5.52 -4.24
CA LEU A 32 -9.25 -4.77 -3.52
C LEU A 32 -9.89 -3.77 -2.54
N MET A 33 -10.99 -3.12 -2.94
CA MET A 33 -11.70 -2.16 -2.10
C MET A 33 -12.35 -2.82 -0.88
N GLU A 34 -12.82 -4.06 -0.99
CA GLU A 34 -13.31 -4.83 0.17
C GLU A 34 -12.22 -4.97 1.24
N LYS A 35 -11.00 -5.36 0.84
CA LYS A 35 -9.84 -5.43 1.73
C LYS A 35 -9.45 -4.06 2.31
N VAL A 36 -9.44 -3.02 1.47
CA VAL A 36 -9.12 -1.65 1.92
C VAL A 36 -10.09 -1.17 2.98
N VAL A 37 -11.40 -1.43 2.82
CA VAL A 37 -12.41 -1.07 3.83
C VAL A 37 -12.22 -1.89 5.10
N GLU A 38 -11.92 -3.18 4.99
CA GLU A 38 -11.64 -4.05 6.13
C GLU A 38 -10.41 -3.56 6.93
N TRP A 39 -9.29 -3.32 6.26
CA TRP A 39 -8.08 -2.78 6.91
C TRP A 39 -8.33 -1.43 7.54
N ARG A 40 -9.06 -0.55 6.85
CA ARG A 40 -9.41 0.76 7.40
C ARG A 40 -10.21 0.60 8.69
N HIS A 41 -11.27 -0.20 8.71
CA HIS A 41 -12.08 -0.37 9.92
C HIS A 41 -11.28 -1.01 11.07
N ASP A 42 -10.42 -1.98 10.77
CA ASP A 42 -9.54 -2.58 11.78
C ASP A 42 -8.54 -1.57 12.36
N ILE A 43 -7.89 -0.76 11.52
CA ILE A 43 -6.96 0.28 11.98
C ILE A 43 -7.73 1.37 12.75
N HIS A 44 -8.92 1.77 12.28
CA HIS A 44 -9.78 2.75 12.94
C HIS A 44 -10.15 2.32 14.36
N GLN A 45 -10.49 1.04 14.54
CA GLN A 45 -10.89 0.47 15.83
C GLN A 45 -9.71 0.27 16.78
N ASN A 46 -8.49 0.21 16.25
CA ASN A 46 -7.25 -0.01 17.02
C ASN A 46 -6.25 1.16 16.87
N PRO A 47 -6.66 2.41 17.16
CA PRO A 47 -5.81 3.56 16.92
C PRO A 47 -4.69 3.66 17.95
N GLU A 48 -3.55 4.21 17.53
CA GLU A 48 -2.36 4.39 18.36
C GLU A 48 -1.85 5.83 18.25
N LEU A 49 -1.44 6.43 19.37
CA LEU A 49 -0.90 7.80 19.37
C LEU A 49 0.43 7.91 18.62
N SER A 50 0.78 9.12 18.20
CA SER A 50 2.02 9.42 17.49
C SER A 50 3.27 8.85 18.19
N ASN A 51 4.15 8.23 17.40
CA ASN A 51 5.36 7.49 17.84
C ASN A 51 5.09 6.26 18.72
N ARG A 52 3.86 5.73 18.73
CA ARG A 52 3.44 4.56 19.52
C ARG A 52 2.61 3.56 18.69
N GLU A 53 2.64 3.70 17.37
CA GLU A 53 1.86 2.97 16.36
C GLU A 53 2.45 1.58 16.05
N PHE A 54 2.85 0.84 17.08
CA PHE A 54 3.56 -0.42 16.91
C PHE A 54 2.70 -1.51 16.28
N LYS A 55 1.39 -1.56 16.57
CA LYS A 55 0.48 -2.53 15.96
C LYS A 55 0.18 -2.16 14.52
N THR A 56 -0.05 -0.89 14.22
CA THR A 56 -0.31 -0.42 12.85
C THR A 56 0.93 -0.59 11.98
N SER A 57 2.11 -0.19 12.46
CA SER A 57 3.39 -0.40 11.80
C SER A 57 3.64 -1.88 11.48
N LYS A 58 3.46 -2.77 12.47
CA LYS A 58 3.62 -4.22 12.27
C LYS A 58 2.63 -4.78 11.25
N LYS A 59 1.37 -4.32 11.26
CA LYS A 59 0.37 -4.72 10.25
C LYS A 59 0.82 -4.33 8.84
N VAL A 60 1.27 -3.09 8.66
CA VAL A 60 1.76 -2.60 7.36
C VAL A 60 2.99 -3.40 6.91
N ALA A 61 3.99 -3.59 7.78
CA ALA A 61 5.19 -4.34 7.46
C ALA A 61 4.86 -5.78 7.02
N ASN A 62 4.06 -6.50 7.81
CA ASN A 62 3.64 -7.86 7.49
C ASN A 62 2.89 -7.94 6.14
N HIS A 63 2.04 -6.96 5.86
CA HIS A 63 1.32 -6.90 4.58
C HIS A 63 2.30 -6.73 3.42
N LEU A 64 3.20 -5.76 3.48
CA LEU A 64 4.19 -5.51 2.44
C LEU A 64 5.13 -6.72 2.24
N GLU A 65 5.59 -7.35 3.32
CA GLU A 65 6.39 -8.58 3.27
C GLU A 65 5.65 -9.73 2.60
N SER A 66 4.34 -9.89 2.87
CA SER A 66 3.52 -10.94 2.25
C SER A 66 3.37 -10.79 0.73
N LEU A 67 3.58 -9.57 0.21
CA LEU A 67 3.59 -9.26 -1.21
C LEU A 67 4.97 -9.46 -1.86
N GLY A 68 5.97 -9.90 -1.09
CA GLY A 68 7.35 -10.04 -1.54
C GLY A 68 8.05 -8.70 -1.80
N ILE A 69 7.61 -7.64 -1.13
CA ILE A 69 8.24 -6.31 -1.17
C ILE A 69 9.46 -6.30 -0.23
N LYS A 70 10.52 -5.60 -0.61
CA LYS A 70 11.66 -5.35 0.30
C LYS A 70 11.24 -4.31 1.34
N VAL A 71 11.23 -4.67 2.61
CA VAL A 71 10.72 -3.82 3.70
C VAL A 71 11.83 -3.46 4.69
N GLU A 72 11.87 -2.18 5.07
CA GLU A 72 12.66 -1.65 6.19
C GLU A 72 11.70 -1.16 7.28
N THR A 73 11.98 -1.49 8.54
CA THR A 73 11.16 -1.13 9.70
C THR A 73 12.01 -0.53 10.81
N GLY A 74 11.36 0.05 11.83
CA GLY A 74 12.05 0.66 12.97
C GLY A 74 12.66 2.04 12.66
N ILE A 75 12.29 2.63 11.53
CA ILE A 75 12.69 3.99 11.15
C ILE A 75 11.95 4.96 12.06
N ALA A 76 12.67 5.72 12.89
CA ALA A 76 12.06 6.65 13.86
C ALA A 76 10.91 5.99 14.64
N TYR A 77 11.21 4.89 15.34
CA TYR A 77 10.30 4.06 16.14
C TYR A 77 9.37 3.15 15.34
N THR A 78 8.46 3.71 14.52
CA THR A 78 7.34 2.97 13.91
C THR A 78 7.29 3.09 12.39
N GLY A 79 8.19 3.84 11.77
CA GLY A 79 8.27 4.00 10.32
C GLY A 79 8.51 2.68 9.59
N VAL A 80 7.81 2.53 8.46
CA VAL A 80 7.91 1.39 7.54
C VAL A 80 8.12 1.94 6.13
N VAL A 81 9.12 1.42 5.42
CA VAL A 81 9.38 1.72 4.01
C VAL A 81 9.40 0.43 3.22
N GLY A 82 8.64 0.38 2.13
CA GLY A 82 8.68 -0.72 1.16
C GLY A 82 9.21 -0.23 -0.18
N LEU A 83 10.01 -1.04 -0.87
CA LEU A 83 10.51 -0.75 -2.22
C LEU A 83 10.01 -1.79 -3.23
N ILE A 84 9.28 -1.32 -4.24
CA ILE A 84 8.86 -2.10 -5.40
C ILE A 84 9.79 -1.76 -6.58
N GLU A 85 10.68 -2.68 -6.92
CA GLU A 85 11.48 -2.59 -8.15
C GLU A 85 10.64 -3.00 -9.36
N GLY A 86 10.41 -2.06 -10.29
CA GLY A 86 9.64 -2.32 -11.50
C GLY A 86 10.44 -3.06 -12.57
N GLY A 87 9.71 -3.65 -13.52
CA GLY A 87 10.29 -4.48 -14.59
C GLY A 87 10.88 -3.69 -15.76
N LYS A 88 10.70 -2.37 -15.82
CA LYS A 88 11.19 -1.51 -16.91
C LYS A 88 11.98 -0.33 -16.36
N SER A 89 12.91 0.20 -17.15
CA SER A 89 13.64 1.43 -16.79
C SER A 89 12.69 2.62 -16.66
N GLY A 90 12.93 3.47 -15.66
CA GLY A 90 12.10 4.65 -15.38
C GLY A 90 12.48 5.35 -14.06
N PRO A 91 11.72 6.38 -13.67
CA PRO A 91 11.96 7.15 -12.46
C PRO A 91 11.59 6.37 -11.18
N THR A 92 12.06 6.85 -10.03
CA THR A 92 11.57 6.37 -8.72
C THR A 92 10.54 7.36 -8.15
N ILE A 93 9.39 6.87 -7.70
CA ILE A 93 8.29 7.68 -7.16
C ILE A 93 7.96 7.22 -5.75
N ALA A 94 8.12 8.09 -4.75
CA ALA A 94 7.71 7.78 -3.38
C ALA A 94 6.22 8.09 -3.17
N LEU A 95 5.49 7.13 -2.59
CA LEU A 95 4.13 7.31 -2.09
C LEU A 95 4.14 7.25 -0.56
N ARG A 96 3.36 8.11 0.10
CA ARG A 96 3.42 8.28 1.56
C ARG A 96 2.03 8.34 2.18
N ALA A 97 1.87 7.63 3.31
CA ALA A 97 0.73 7.73 4.21
C ALA A 97 1.24 7.91 5.66
N ASP A 98 0.59 8.77 6.43
CA ASP A 98 0.70 8.82 7.89
C ASP A 98 -0.18 7.75 8.54
N MET A 99 0.17 7.33 9.76
CA MET A 99 -0.46 6.21 10.45
C MET A 99 -0.90 6.51 11.88
N ASP A 100 -0.65 7.71 12.41
CA ASP A 100 -0.91 8.05 13.80
C ASP A 100 -2.36 8.50 14.03
N ALA A 101 -2.82 8.30 15.26
CA ALA A 101 -4.11 8.76 15.74
C ALA A 101 -3.96 9.93 16.72
N LEU A 102 -5.09 10.54 17.09
CA LEU A 102 -5.16 11.72 17.95
C LEU A 102 -5.72 11.40 19.34
N PRO A 103 -5.33 12.16 20.39
CA PRO A 103 -5.84 12.03 21.75
C PRO A 103 -7.26 12.62 21.89
N VAL A 104 -8.21 12.04 21.17
CA VAL A 104 -9.62 12.48 21.09
C VAL A 104 -10.52 11.28 21.35
N GLU A 105 -11.55 11.47 22.18
CA GLU A 105 -12.60 10.48 22.37
C GLU A 105 -13.52 10.41 21.16
N GLU A 106 -13.69 9.22 20.59
CA GLU A 106 -14.58 9.02 19.47
C GLU A 106 -16.06 9.05 19.87
N LYS A 107 -16.87 9.81 19.11
CA LYS A 107 -18.31 10.00 19.35
C LYS A 107 -19.17 9.76 18.11
N THR A 108 -18.67 8.97 17.17
CA THR A 108 -19.32 8.71 15.88
C THR A 108 -20.50 7.74 15.99
N GLY A 109 -20.46 6.82 16.97
CA GLY A 109 -21.44 5.74 17.11
C GLY A 109 -21.31 4.61 16.08
N LEU A 110 -20.20 4.58 15.33
CA LEU A 110 -19.93 3.54 14.34
C LEU A 110 -19.66 2.18 15.01
N LEU A 111 -19.97 1.08 14.32
CA LEU A 111 -19.76 -0.28 14.84
C LEU A 111 -18.28 -0.59 15.12
N TYR A 112 -17.38 0.07 14.38
CA TYR A 112 -15.93 -0.04 14.49
C TYR A 112 -15.31 1.18 15.21
N ALA A 113 -16.11 1.97 15.93
CA ALA A 113 -15.60 3.09 16.70
C ALA A 113 -14.55 2.62 17.71
N SER A 114 -13.47 3.37 17.83
CA SER A 114 -12.41 3.16 18.80
C SER A 114 -12.95 3.21 20.23
N LYS A 115 -12.43 2.31 21.04
CA LYS A 115 -12.58 2.32 22.51
C LYS A 115 -11.23 2.46 23.21
N ALA A 116 -10.18 2.75 22.44
CA ALA A 116 -8.82 2.84 22.95
C ALA A 116 -8.67 4.06 23.87
N ARG A 117 -7.89 3.89 24.93
CA ARG A 117 -7.49 4.94 25.86
C ARG A 117 -5.98 4.93 26.04
N ALA A 118 -5.40 6.09 26.32
CA ALA A 118 -3.97 6.23 26.54
C ALA A 118 -3.66 7.38 27.49
N ASN A 119 -2.46 7.37 28.07
CA ASN A 119 -1.92 8.54 28.75
C ASN A 119 -1.29 9.50 27.73
N TYR A 120 -1.77 10.74 27.70
CA TYR A 120 -1.23 11.83 26.90
C TYR A 120 -1.05 13.07 27.76
N LEU A 121 0.20 13.53 27.90
CA LEU A 121 0.59 14.68 28.73
C LEU A 121 0.05 14.58 30.17
N GLY A 122 0.05 13.38 30.75
CA GLY A 122 -0.42 13.13 32.12
C GLY A 122 -1.93 12.90 32.24
N ASN A 123 -2.71 13.06 31.17
CA ASN A 123 -4.16 12.85 31.18
C ASN A 123 -4.54 11.50 30.58
N ASP A 124 -5.60 10.87 31.13
CA ASP A 124 -6.24 9.72 30.52
C ASP A 124 -7.24 10.17 29.45
N VAL A 125 -6.93 9.88 28.18
CA VAL A 125 -7.66 10.37 27.00
C VAL A 125 -8.14 9.20 26.14
N GLY A 126 -9.21 9.41 25.38
CA GLY A 126 -9.55 8.53 24.26
C GLY A 126 -8.54 8.66 23.13
N VAL A 127 -8.48 7.66 22.25
CA VAL A 127 -7.64 7.68 21.05
C VAL A 127 -8.51 7.40 19.84
N MET A 128 -8.40 8.21 18.79
CA MET A 128 -9.23 8.10 17.58
C MET A 128 -8.45 8.52 16.33
N HIS A 129 -8.65 7.81 15.22
CA HIS A 129 -8.28 8.30 13.89
C HIS A 129 -9.25 9.39 13.41
N ALA A 130 -9.16 10.58 14.00
CA ALA A 130 -10.02 11.71 13.67
C ALA A 130 -9.59 12.49 12.41
N CYS A 131 -8.44 12.16 11.82
CA CYS A 131 -7.86 12.82 10.64
C CYS A 131 -7.80 11.90 9.39
N GLY A 132 -8.29 10.66 9.48
CA GLY A 132 -8.34 9.74 8.34
C GLY A 132 -7.04 8.99 8.02
N HIS A 133 -6.04 9.00 8.92
CA HIS A 133 -4.77 8.29 8.70
C HIS A 133 -4.96 6.76 8.59
N ASP A 134 -6.00 6.21 9.23
CA ASP A 134 -6.49 4.83 9.00
C ASP A 134 -6.81 4.57 7.52
N ALA A 135 -7.48 5.53 6.86
CA ALA A 135 -7.81 5.43 5.44
C ALA A 135 -6.57 5.62 4.56
N HIS A 136 -5.67 6.56 4.89
CA HIS A 136 -4.43 6.77 4.14
C HIS A 136 -3.58 5.48 4.11
N VAL A 137 -3.40 4.84 5.27
CA VAL A 137 -2.68 3.55 5.39
C VAL A 137 -3.38 2.47 4.59
N ALA A 138 -4.68 2.27 4.78
CA ALA A 138 -5.42 1.21 4.11
C ALA A 138 -5.40 1.36 2.58
N VAL A 139 -5.57 2.58 2.07
CA VAL A 139 -5.48 2.86 0.63
C VAL A 139 -4.08 2.57 0.11
N LEU A 140 -3.02 3.01 0.81
CA LEU A 140 -1.64 2.77 0.36
C LEU A 140 -1.26 1.29 0.41
N MET A 141 -1.79 0.52 1.37
CA MET A 141 -1.66 -0.94 1.40
C MET A 141 -2.31 -1.59 0.17
N GLY A 142 -3.47 -1.10 -0.26
CA GLY A 142 -4.13 -1.57 -1.49
C GLY A 142 -3.34 -1.22 -2.75
N VAL A 143 -2.81 0.01 -2.83
CA VAL A 143 -1.93 0.43 -3.93
C VAL A 143 -0.68 -0.45 -3.99
N ALA A 144 -0.05 -0.73 -2.85
CA ALA A 144 1.12 -1.61 -2.78
C ALA A 144 0.80 -3.03 -3.27
N GLU A 145 -0.34 -3.60 -2.88
CA GLU A 145 -0.79 -4.93 -3.36
C GLU A 145 -0.95 -4.96 -4.88
N PHE A 146 -1.67 -3.98 -5.44
CA PHE A 146 -1.87 -3.90 -6.89
C PHE A 146 -0.56 -3.71 -7.66
N LEU A 147 0.30 -2.80 -7.20
CA LEU A 147 1.58 -2.50 -7.86
C LEU A 147 2.57 -3.67 -7.74
N ALA A 148 2.64 -4.35 -6.60
CA ALA A 148 3.52 -5.50 -6.42
C ALA A 148 3.15 -6.66 -7.35
N LYS A 149 1.85 -6.94 -7.51
CA LYS A 149 1.34 -7.94 -8.46
C LYS A 149 1.67 -7.59 -9.91
N ASN A 150 1.67 -6.30 -10.25
CA ASN A 150 1.86 -5.80 -11.61
C ASN A 150 3.27 -5.22 -11.88
N LYS A 151 4.25 -5.48 -10.99
CA LYS A 151 5.56 -4.81 -11.01
C LYS A 151 6.32 -4.94 -12.33
N GLN A 152 6.10 -6.02 -13.09
CA GLN A 152 6.73 -6.23 -14.40
C GLN A 152 6.34 -5.18 -15.47
N HIS A 153 5.20 -4.50 -15.27
CA HIS A 153 4.71 -3.50 -16.19
C HIS A 153 5.11 -2.07 -15.81
N LEU A 154 5.59 -1.86 -14.57
CA LEU A 154 5.99 -0.56 -14.04
C LEU A 154 7.29 -0.07 -14.70
N LYS A 155 7.33 1.24 -14.98
CA LYS A 155 8.54 1.95 -15.42
C LYS A 155 9.19 2.60 -14.22
N GLY A 156 10.35 2.08 -13.83
CA GLY A 156 11.10 2.51 -12.66
C GLY A 156 10.58 1.87 -11.37
N ASN A 157 10.74 2.56 -10.26
CA ASN A 157 10.46 2.02 -8.93
C ASN A 157 9.39 2.83 -8.21
N VAL A 158 8.75 2.19 -7.24
CA VAL A 158 7.84 2.85 -6.29
C VAL A 158 8.30 2.55 -4.88
#